data_AF-A0A3D5VKR4-F1
#
_entry.id   AF-A0A3D5VKR4-F1
#
_cell.length_a   1.000
_cell.length_b   1.000
_cell.length_c   1.000
_cell.angle_alpha   90.00
_cell.angle_beta   90.00
_cell.angle_gamma   90.00
#
_symmetry.space_group_name_H-M   'P 1'
#
loop_
_entity.id
_entity.type
_entity.pdbx_description
1 polymer ?
#
loop_
_entity_poly.entity_id
_entity_poly.type
_entity_poly.pdbx_seq_one_letter_code
_entity_poly.pdbx_strand_id
1 'polypeptide(L)'
;MEIQRLAAMLLDAEDNVQPIEQLTQSYPELTVEKAYEVQLAVIGERLKSGRKIIGKKIGLTSFGMQKLLGVDEPDYGHLLNTMLVSNGGICPRQEFLIPRVEGEIAFVLNKDLQGPGVTEIDVIGSTEGILPAIEIVDSRIRDWKIKLADTVADNASSARIVLGSRMYNLMDFDLRSLGMFIEKNGDLVNSGTGIEVLGNPVVSVAWLANKLSEFGICLKAGEIILSGAITAAVNAEKGDVFN
;
A
#
# COMPACT_ATOMS: atom_id res chain seq x y z
N MET A 1 17.53 -9.10 18.26
CA MET A 1 17.12 -8.86 16.87
C MET A 1 17.65 -7.51 16.43
N GLU A 2 18.40 -7.43 15.33
CA GLU A 2 18.96 -6.17 14.84
C GLU A 2 18.07 -5.61 13.72
N ILE A 3 17.25 -4.61 14.04
CA ILE A 3 16.32 -3.94 13.10
C ILE A 3 17.04 -3.51 11.82
N GLN A 4 18.21 -2.90 11.95
CA GLN A 4 19.02 -2.42 10.83
C GLN A 4 19.49 -3.55 9.90
N ARG A 5 19.76 -4.73 10.45
CA ARG A 5 20.15 -5.90 9.65
C ARG A 5 18.97 -6.39 8.80
N LEU A 6 17.77 -6.48 9.39
CA LEU A 6 16.57 -6.90 8.66
C LEU A 6 16.22 -5.89 7.56
N ALA A 7 16.34 -4.59 7.86
CA ALA A 7 16.15 -3.55 6.86
C ALA A 7 17.14 -3.65 5.70
N ALA A 8 18.43 -3.87 5.99
CA ALA A 8 19.45 -4.07 4.96
C ALA A 8 19.17 -5.29 4.09
N MET A 9 18.67 -6.39 4.66
CA MET A 9 18.28 -7.58 3.90
C MET A 9 17.14 -7.30 2.92
N LEU A 10 16.10 -6.55 3.34
CA LEU A 10 14.97 -6.19 2.48
C LEU A 10 15.39 -5.20 1.38
N LEU A 11 16.25 -4.23 1.70
CA LEU A 11 16.82 -3.30 0.73
C LEU A 11 17.63 -4.02 -0.34
N ASP A 12 18.50 -4.95 0.06
CA ASP A 12 19.31 -5.77 -0.84
C ASP A 12 18.42 -6.66 -1.72
N ALA A 13 17.35 -7.23 -1.15
CA ALA A 13 16.38 -8.05 -1.88
C ALA A 13 15.65 -7.24 -2.96
N GLU A 14 15.22 -6.01 -2.65
CA GLU A 14 14.59 -5.10 -3.61
C GLU A 14 15.58 -4.64 -4.68
N ASP A 15 16.78 -4.19 -4.30
CA ASP A 15 17.77 -3.60 -5.21
C ASP A 15 18.37 -4.62 -6.18
N ASN A 16 18.53 -5.88 -5.74
CA ASN A 16 19.07 -6.95 -6.58
C ASN A 16 17.99 -7.85 -7.19
N VAL A 17 16.71 -7.60 -6.87
CA VAL A 17 15.58 -8.41 -7.33
C VAL A 17 15.80 -9.90 -6.99
N GLN A 18 16.18 -10.17 -5.74
CA GLN A 18 16.43 -11.51 -5.20
C GLN A 18 15.64 -11.69 -3.90
N PRO A 19 14.70 -12.65 -3.83
CA PRO A 19 13.86 -12.76 -2.64
C PRO A 19 14.62 -13.43 -1.50
N ILE A 20 14.32 -13.00 -0.28
CA ILE A 20 14.80 -13.62 0.96
C ILE A 20 13.77 -14.62 1.51
N GLU A 21 14.21 -15.51 2.39
CA GLU A 21 13.28 -16.34 3.16
C GLU A 21 12.42 -15.50 4.11
N GLN A 22 11.33 -16.08 4.60
CA GLN A 22 10.47 -15.46 5.62
C GLN A 22 11.29 -14.93 6.81
N LEU A 23 11.10 -13.66 7.12
CA LEU A 23 11.70 -13.06 8.30
C LEU A 23 11.12 -13.71 9.56
N THR A 24 9.81 -13.98 9.60
CA THR A 24 9.15 -14.62 10.75
C THR A 24 9.54 -16.08 10.96
N GLN A 25 10.08 -16.77 9.94
CA GLN A 25 10.65 -18.10 10.10
C GLN A 25 12.06 -18.04 10.69
N SER A 26 12.87 -17.09 10.22
CA SER A 26 14.27 -16.92 10.64
C SER A 26 14.38 -16.19 11.99
N TYR A 27 13.40 -15.36 12.31
CA TYR A 27 13.29 -14.52 13.51
C TYR A 27 11.88 -14.68 14.11
N PRO A 28 11.59 -15.79 14.82
CA PRO A 28 10.27 -16.05 15.39
C PRO A 28 9.79 -14.99 16.40
N GLU A 29 10.70 -14.17 16.94
CA GLU A 29 10.42 -13.06 17.84
C GLU A 29 10.07 -11.72 17.15
N LEU A 30 9.99 -11.71 15.81
CA LEU A 30 9.58 -10.56 15.02
C LEU A 30 8.07 -10.34 15.18
N THR A 31 7.70 -9.42 16.08
CA THR A 31 6.33 -8.95 16.24
C THR A 31 5.97 -7.91 15.19
N VAL A 32 4.68 -7.56 15.08
CA VAL A 32 4.19 -6.54 14.14
C VAL A 32 4.78 -5.16 14.48
N GLU A 33 4.89 -4.81 15.76
CA GLU A 33 5.47 -3.54 16.21
C GLU A 33 6.93 -3.41 15.77
N LYS A 34 7.71 -4.48 15.97
CA LYS A 34 9.10 -4.53 15.51
C LYS A 34 9.20 -4.56 13.98
N ALA A 35 8.23 -5.15 13.28
CA ALA A 35 8.18 -5.10 11.83
C ALA A 35 7.99 -3.65 11.33
N TYR A 36 7.18 -2.83 12.01
CA TYR A 36 7.09 -1.41 11.70
C TYR A 36 8.42 -0.68 11.96
N GLU A 37 9.17 -1.03 13.02
CA GLU A 37 10.53 -0.49 13.21
C GLU A 37 11.47 -0.86 12.04
N VAL A 38 11.39 -2.08 11.52
CA VAL A 38 12.13 -2.51 10.31
C VAL A 38 11.69 -1.71 9.09
N GLN A 39 10.39 -1.54 8.88
CA GLN A 39 9.84 -0.74 7.79
C GLN A 39 10.38 0.71 7.85
N LEU A 40 10.31 1.35 9.01
CA LEU A 40 10.79 2.72 9.19
C LEU A 40 12.31 2.82 8.98
N ALA A 41 13.08 1.79 9.32
CA ALA A 41 14.50 1.72 9.00
C ALA A 41 14.76 1.61 7.48
N VAL A 42 14.00 0.76 6.76
CA VAL A 42 14.05 0.67 5.29
C VAL A 42 13.76 2.04 4.66
N ILE A 43 12.67 2.68 5.07
CA ILE A 43 12.28 4.01 4.57
C ILE A 43 13.34 5.06 4.93
N GLY A 44 13.90 5.02 6.13
CA GLY A 44 14.98 5.91 6.54
C GLY A 44 16.20 5.86 5.61
N GLU A 45 16.64 4.66 5.21
CA GLU A 45 17.74 4.50 4.24
C GLU A 45 17.37 5.02 2.84
N ARG A 46 16.14 4.75 2.38
CA ARG A 46 15.64 5.30 1.11
C ARG A 46 15.61 6.83 1.13
N LEU A 47 15.21 7.46 2.23
CA LEU A 47 15.23 8.91 2.39
C LEU A 47 16.65 9.48 2.39
N LYS A 48 17.62 8.83 3.04
CA LYS A 48 19.04 9.23 3.00
C LYS A 48 19.61 9.22 1.59
N SER A 49 19.08 8.38 0.70
CA SER A 49 19.44 8.35 -0.73
C SER A 49 18.80 9.49 -1.57
N GLY A 50 18.02 10.37 -0.94
CA GLY A 50 17.38 11.52 -1.60
C GLY A 50 15.97 11.24 -2.13
N ARG A 51 15.41 10.05 -1.89
CA ARG A 51 13.99 9.76 -2.18
C ARG A 51 13.09 10.57 -1.24
N LYS A 52 11.85 10.79 -1.64
CA LYS A 52 10.84 11.55 -0.87
C LYS A 52 9.61 10.70 -0.67
N ILE A 53 9.02 10.78 0.52
CA ILE A 53 7.67 10.25 0.74
C ILE A 53 6.68 11.16 0.00
N ILE A 54 5.79 10.56 -0.78
CA ILE A 54 4.70 11.24 -1.50
C ILE A 54 3.33 10.80 -0.99
N GLY A 55 3.28 9.82 -0.09
CA GLY A 55 2.05 9.16 0.27
C GLY A 55 2.24 7.95 1.15
N LYS A 56 1.12 7.28 1.42
CA LYS A 56 1.04 6.00 2.14
C LYS A 56 -0.03 5.13 1.50
N LYS A 57 0.04 3.84 1.79
CA LYS A 57 -0.95 2.86 1.35
C LYS A 57 -1.42 2.03 2.53
N ILE A 58 -2.65 1.56 2.50
CA ILE A 58 -3.21 0.64 3.49
C ILE A 58 -3.42 -0.72 2.82
N GLY A 59 -2.80 -1.77 3.33
CA GLY A 59 -3.07 -3.13 2.88
C GLY A 59 -3.95 -3.90 3.87
N LEU A 60 -4.35 -5.10 3.49
CA LEU A 60 -5.17 -5.99 4.33
C LEU A 60 -6.48 -5.35 4.81
N THR A 61 -7.14 -4.57 3.95
CA THR A 61 -8.41 -3.88 4.25
C THR A 61 -9.65 -4.75 4.10
N SER A 62 -9.52 -5.94 3.50
CA SER A 62 -10.61 -6.92 3.40
C SER A 62 -10.72 -7.74 4.69
N PHE A 63 -11.90 -7.73 5.32
CA PHE A 63 -12.19 -8.59 6.48
C PHE A 63 -12.01 -10.08 6.19
N GLY A 64 -12.28 -10.50 4.95
CA GLY A 64 -12.06 -11.88 4.52
C GLY A 64 -10.58 -12.25 4.54
N MET A 65 -9.72 -11.37 4.03
CA MET A 65 -8.27 -11.57 4.02
C MET A 65 -7.69 -11.50 5.44
N GLN A 66 -8.16 -10.57 6.26
CA GLN A 66 -7.76 -10.47 7.68
C GLN A 66 -8.06 -11.79 8.42
N LYS A 67 -9.27 -12.33 8.27
CA LYS A 67 -9.65 -13.62 8.86
C LYS A 67 -8.81 -14.78 8.33
N LEU A 68 -8.51 -14.80 7.03
CA LEU A 68 -7.69 -15.85 6.41
C LEU A 68 -6.26 -15.85 6.96
N LEU A 69 -5.69 -14.66 7.19
CA LEU A 69 -4.34 -14.47 7.73
C LEU A 69 -4.29 -14.50 9.26
N GLY A 70 -5.45 -14.56 9.93
CA GLY A 70 -5.56 -14.57 11.39
C GLY A 70 -5.14 -13.24 12.02
N VAL A 71 -5.38 -12.13 11.33
CA VAL A 71 -5.10 -10.77 11.81
C VAL A 71 -6.42 -10.02 12.03
N ASP A 72 -6.39 -9.00 12.87
CA ASP A 72 -7.55 -8.19 13.27
C ASP A 72 -7.40 -6.70 12.94
N GLU A 73 -6.28 -6.30 12.34
CA GLU A 73 -6.05 -4.95 11.82
C GLU A 73 -5.41 -4.95 10.40
N PRO A 74 -5.59 -3.86 9.64
CA PRO A 74 -4.85 -3.60 8.40
C PRO A 74 -3.33 -3.43 8.62
N ASP A 75 -2.56 -3.36 7.53
CA ASP A 75 -1.18 -2.87 7.55
C ASP A 75 -1.05 -1.53 6.79
N TYR A 76 0.11 -0.87 6.91
CA TYR A 76 0.42 0.28 6.08
C TYR A 76 1.83 0.23 5.51
N GLY A 77 2.04 0.95 4.41
CA GLY A 77 3.34 1.18 3.80
C GLY A 77 3.52 2.64 3.36
N HIS A 78 4.76 3.03 3.13
CA HIS A 78 5.13 4.35 2.63
C HIS A 78 5.30 4.34 1.11
N LEU A 79 4.73 5.35 0.44
CA LEU A 79 4.89 5.57 -0.98
C LEU A 79 6.01 6.57 -1.23
N LEU A 80 6.99 6.18 -2.02
CA LEU A 80 8.12 7.04 -2.39
C LEU A 80 7.92 7.62 -3.80
N ASN A 81 8.50 8.80 -4.05
CA ASN A 81 8.40 9.48 -5.35
C ASN A 81 8.90 8.62 -6.53
N THR A 82 9.84 7.70 -6.27
CA THR A 82 10.36 6.76 -7.28
C THR A 82 9.40 5.60 -7.59
N MET A 83 8.33 5.44 -6.83
CA MET A 83 7.29 4.41 -7.07
C MET A 83 6.24 4.88 -8.07
N LEU A 84 6.13 6.20 -8.31
CA LEU A 84 5.13 6.76 -9.20
C LEU A 84 5.46 6.45 -10.67
N VAL A 85 4.54 5.77 -11.33
CA VAL A 85 4.55 5.49 -12.76
C VAL A 85 3.47 6.34 -13.43
N SER A 86 3.81 6.95 -14.56
CA SER A 86 2.85 7.76 -15.32
C SER A 86 1.68 6.90 -15.80
N ASN A 87 0.48 7.47 -15.91
CA ASN A 87 -0.66 6.77 -16.51
C ASN A 87 -0.34 6.36 -17.96
N GLY A 88 -0.57 5.09 -18.31
CA GLY A 88 -0.13 4.48 -19.56
C GLY A 88 1.38 4.25 -19.66
N GLY A 89 2.10 4.39 -18.54
CA GLY A 89 3.54 4.16 -18.46
C GLY A 89 3.92 2.69 -18.46
N ILE A 90 5.22 2.42 -18.61
CA ILE A 90 5.79 1.07 -18.68
C ILE A 90 6.49 0.75 -17.37
N CYS A 91 6.20 -0.43 -16.81
CA CYS A 91 6.93 -1.01 -15.69
C CYS A 91 7.93 -2.05 -16.22
N PRO A 92 9.26 -1.85 -16.09
CA PRO A 92 10.23 -2.83 -16.58
C PRO A 92 10.18 -4.10 -15.72
N ARG A 93 9.75 -5.23 -16.29
CA ARG A 93 9.55 -6.50 -15.56
C ARG A 93 10.76 -6.94 -14.74
N GLN A 94 11.97 -6.66 -15.21
CA GLN A 94 13.21 -7.01 -14.53
C GLN A 94 13.45 -6.29 -13.19
N GLU A 95 12.67 -5.24 -12.89
CA GLU A 95 12.72 -4.53 -11.60
C GLU A 95 11.83 -5.17 -10.51
N PHE A 96 11.15 -6.28 -10.82
CA PHE A 96 10.18 -6.91 -9.94
C PHE A 96 10.49 -8.39 -9.70
N LEU A 97 10.06 -8.91 -8.56
CA LEU A 97 10.12 -10.32 -8.19
C LEU A 97 8.90 -11.06 -8.73
N ILE A 98 7.76 -10.96 -8.03
CA ILE A 98 6.48 -11.60 -8.36
C ILE A 98 5.38 -10.53 -8.23
N PRO A 99 5.30 -9.57 -9.16
CA PRO A 99 4.41 -8.43 -9.03
C PRO A 99 2.94 -8.85 -9.17
N ARG A 100 2.07 -8.20 -8.39
CA ARG A 100 0.62 -8.29 -8.50
C ARG A 100 0.01 -6.91 -8.59
N VAL A 101 -1.11 -6.81 -9.28
CA VAL A 101 -1.83 -5.57 -9.58
C VAL A 101 -3.15 -5.55 -8.81
N GLU A 102 -3.40 -4.43 -8.14
CA GLU A 102 -4.61 -4.17 -7.36
C GLU A 102 -5.20 -2.82 -7.78
N GLY A 103 -6.53 -2.76 -7.88
CA GLY A 103 -7.27 -1.53 -8.12
C GLY A 103 -7.70 -0.87 -6.81
N GLU A 104 -7.47 0.44 -6.70
CA GLU A 104 -7.67 1.23 -5.48
C GLU A 104 -8.29 2.60 -5.75
N ILE A 105 -8.81 3.23 -4.68
CA ILE A 105 -9.13 4.66 -4.67
C ILE A 105 -7.99 5.39 -3.95
N ALA A 106 -7.37 6.34 -4.65
CA ALA A 106 -6.40 7.26 -4.08
C ALA A 106 -7.10 8.51 -3.56
N PHE A 107 -6.77 8.92 -2.33
CA PHE A 107 -7.16 10.20 -1.73
C PHE A 107 -5.99 11.16 -1.79
N VAL A 108 -6.21 12.38 -2.30
CA VAL A 108 -5.21 13.46 -2.24
C VAL A 108 -5.60 14.39 -1.10
N LEU A 109 -4.72 14.59 -0.14
CA LEU A 109 -5.01 15.43 1.02
C LEU A 109 -4.74 16.92 0.74
N ASN A 110 -5.58 17.81 1.26
CA ASN A 110 -5.32 19.26 1.29
C ASN A 110 -5.00 19.81 2.69
N LYS A 111 -5.16 19.00 3.73
CA LYS A 111 -4.79 19.33 5.12
C LYS A 111 -4.07 18.17 5.75
N ASP A 112 -3.24 18.49 6.73
CA ASP A 112 -2.61 17.49 7.58
C ASP A 112 -3.68 16.75 8.40
N LEU A 113 -3.53 15.43 8.53
CA LEU A 113 -4.31 14.59 9.45
C LEU A 113 -3.35 13.98 10.48
N GLN A 114 -3.60 14.28 11.75
CA GLN A 114 -2.78 13.83 12.86
C GLN A 114 -3.66 13.10 13.88
N GLY A 115 -3.44 11.80 14.03
CA GLY A 115 -4.03 11.03 15.13
C GLY A 115 -3.39 11.33 16.49
N PRO A 116 -3.94 10.77 17.58
CA PRO A 116 -5.12 9.90 17.58
C PRO A 116 -6.45 10.68 17.54
N GLY A 117 -7.55 9.98 17.23
CA GLY A 117 -8.91 10.53 17.24
C GLY A 117 -9.37 11.11 15.90
N VAL A 118 -8.64 10.87 14.81
CA VAL A 118 -9.08 11.23 13.45
C VAL A 118 -10.31 10.40 13.09
N THR A 119 -11.35 11.08 12.65
CA THR A 119 -12.63 10.49 12.22
C THR A 119 -12.77 10.51 10.71
N GLU A 120 -13.78 9.82 10.20
CA GLU A 120 -14.15 9.84 8.78
C GLU A 120 -14.53 11.25 8.30
N ILE A 121 -15.14 12.06 9.16
CA ILE A 121 -15.50 13.45 8.84
C ILE A 121 -14.24 14.30 8.65
N ASP A 122 -13.21 14.08 9.46
CA ASP A 122 -11.94 14.79 9.32
C ASP A 122 -11.25 14.43 8.00
N VAL A 123 -11.28 13.15 7.60
CA VAL A 123 -10.77 12.68 6.30
C VAL A 123 -11.53 13.36 5.16
N ILE A 124 -12.85 13.35 5.19
CA ILE A 124 -13.70 14.02 4.18
C ILE A 124 -13.33 15.51 4.08
N GLY A 125 -13.20 16.20 5.21
CA GLY A 125 -12.87 17.62 5.27
C GLY A 125 -11.41 17.99 4.95
N SER A 126 -10.54 16.98 4.81
CA SER A 126 -9.10 17.13 4.53
C SER A 126 -8.68 16.52 3.19
N THR A 127 -9.64 16.05 2.39
CA THR A 127 -9.42 15.49 1.06
C THR A 127 -9.69 16.55 -0.01
N GLU A 128 -8.70 16.81 -0.86
CA GLU A 128 -8.83 17.66 -2.05
C GLU A 128 -9.69 16.99 -3.12
N GLY A 129 -9.46 15.69 -3.32
CA GLY A 129 -10.20 14.87 -4.26
C GLY A 129 -9.70 13.45 -4.27
N ILE A 130 -10.38 12.62 -5.05
CA ILE A 130 -10.07 11.20 -5.23
C ILE A 130 -9.74 10.88 -6.68
N LEU A 131 -8.92 9.86 -6.90
CA LEU A 131 -8.57 9.33 -8.21
C LEU A 131 -8.67 7.79 -8.19
N PRO A 132 -9.03 7.15 -9.30
CA PRO A 132 -8.72 5.73 -9.45
C PRO A 132 -7.20 5.55 -9.47
N ALA A 133 -6.72 4.49 -8.85
CA ALA A 133 -5.31 4.15 -8.82
C ALA A 133 -5.10 2.65 -9.02
N ILE A 134 -3.95 2.31 -9.57
CA ILE A 134 -3.42 0.96 -9.57
C ILE A 134 -2.25 0.93 -8.59
N GLU A 135 -2.28 0.02 -7.63
CA GLU A 135 -1.08 -0.38 -6.89
C GLU A 135 -0.47 -1.62 -7.57
N ILE A 136 0.84 -1.58 -7.77
CA ILE A 136 1.63 -2.77 -8.07
C ILE A 136 2.34 -3.13 -6.77
N VAL A 137 1.95 -4.26 -6.19
CA VAL A 137 2.58 -4.85 -5.02
C VAL A 137 3.57 -5.92 -5.46
N ASP A 138 4.69 -6.03 -4.76
CA ASP A 138 5.74 -6.99 -5.03
C ASP A 138 6.44 -7.37 -3.73
N SER A 139 6.48 -8.67 -3.41
CA SER A 139 7.05 -9.12 -2.14
C SER A 139 8.52 -9.49 -2.30
N ARG A 140 9.36 -8.96 -1.40
CA ARG A 140 10.77 -9.37 -1.25
C ARG A 140 10.91 -10.70 -0.51
N ILE A 141 9.82 -11.26 0.00
CA ILE A 141 9.77 -12.56 0.67
C ILE A 141 9.41 -13.64 -0.36
N ARG A 142 10.17 -14.74 -0.33
CA ARG A 142 10.06 -15.82 -1.31
C ARG A 142 8.62 -16.36 -1.43
N ASP A 143 8.18 -16.49 -2.68
CA ASP A 143 6.91 -17.10 -3.09
C ASP A 143 5.65 -16.46 -2.48
N TRP A 144 5.70 -15.21 -2.01
CA TRP A 144 4.60 -14.60 -1.24
C TRP A 144 4.19 -15.41 0.00
N LYS A 145 5.08 -16.22 0.55
CA LYS A 145 4.84 -16.95 1.80
C LYS A 145 5.07 -15.98 2.95
N ILE A 146 4.09 -15.12 3.21
CA ILE A 146 4.18 -14.04 4.19
C ILE A 146 3.23 -14.25 5.36
N LYS A 147 3.66 -13.82 6.55
CA LYS A 147 2.77 -13.44 7.66
C LYS A 147 2.70 -11.91 7.74
N LEU A 148 1.83 -11.39 8.61
CA LEU A 148 1.66 -9.94 8.79
C LEU A 148 2.98 -9.21 9.05
N ALA A 149 3.80 -9.72 9.98
CA ALA A 149 5.08 -9.10 10.28
C ALA A 149 6.08 -9.13 9.11
N ASP A 150 5.99 -10.11 8.21
CA ASP A 150 6.82 -10.15 7.00
C ASP A 150 6.42 -9.03 6.03
N THR A 151 5.11 -8.89 5.74
CA THR A 151 4.62 -7.82 4.83
C THR A 151 4.84 -6.44 5.42
N VAL A 152 4.57 -6.23 6.71
CA VAL A 152 4.80 -4.96 7.40
C VAL A 152 6.27 -4.54 7.28
N ALA A 153 7.20 -5.44 7.65
CA ALA A 153 8.63 -5.16 7.55
C ALA A 153 9.03 -4.82 6.11
N ASP A 154 8.44 -5.53 5.14
CA ASP A 154 8.62 -5.33 3.71
C ASP A 154 7.83 -4.15 3.13
N ASN A 155 7.62 -3.07 3.89
CA ASN A 155 6.88 -1.87 3.46
C ASN A 155 5.50 -2.18 2.87
N ALA A 156 4.80 -3.12 3.50
CA ALA A 156 3.51 -3.68 3.07
C ALA A 156 3.55 -4.21 1.61
N SER A 157 4.68 -4.73 1.16
CA SER A 157 4.91 -5.20 -0.22
C SER A 157 4.70 -4.12 -1.30
N SER A 158 4.72 -2.83 -0.96
CA SER A 158 4.49 -1.77 -1.95
C SER A 158 5.67 -1.70 -2.94
N ALA A 159 5.39 -1.47 -4.23
CA ALA A 159 6.41 -1.41 -5.27
C ALA A 159 6.22 -0.25 -6.27
N ARG A 160 5.04 -0.13 -6.90
CA ARG A 160 4.73 1.02 -7.78
C ARG A 160 3.28 1.47 -7.61
N ILE A 161 3.03 2.70 -8.00
CA ILE A 161 1.68 3.28 -8.05
C ILE A 161 1.45 3.95 -9.40
N VAL A 162 0.25 3.82 -9.94
CA VAL A 162 -0.22 4.55 -11.13
C VAL A 162 -1.49 5.29 -10.74
N LEU A 163 -1.54 6.59 -10.98
CA LEU A 163 -2.73 7.40 -10.74
C LEU A 163 -3.48 7.65 -12.04
N GLY A 164 -4.81 7.60 -11.98
CA GLY A 164 -5.67 8.06 -13.06
C GLY A 164 -5.45 9.54 -13.39
N SER A 165 -5.87 9.95 -14.58
CA SER A 165 -5.65 11.31 -15.08
C SER A 165 -6.71 12.33 -14.64
N ARG A 166 -7.79 11.89 -13.99
CA ARG A 166 -8.89 12.76 -13.56
C ARG A 166 -9.12 12.63 -12.07
N MET A 167 -9.10 13.77 -11.41
CA MET A 167 -9.50 13.91 -10.02
C MET A 167 -10.99 14.21 -9.94
N TYR A 168 -11.65 13.66 -8.94
CA TYR A 168 -13.06 13.85 -8.67
C TYR A 168 -13.28 14.32 -7.24
N ASN A 169 -14.41 15.01 -7.02
CA ASN A 169 -14.83 15.32 -5.67
C ASN A 169 -15.39 14.05 -5.03
N LEU A 170 -14.92 13.69 -3.83
CA LEU A 170 -15.41 12.50 -3.14
C LEU A 170 -16.92 12.56 -2.84
N MET A 171 -17.49 13.76 -2.69
CA MET A 171 -18.90 13.96 -2.36
C MET A 171 -19.84 13.67 -3.53
N ASP A 172 -19.30 13.49 -4.74
CA ASP A 172 -20.07 13.13 -5.93
C ASP A 172 -20.45 11.64 -5.95
N PHE A 173 -19.91 10.82 -5.02
CA PHE A 173 -20.08 9.38 -4.99
C PHE A 173 -20.48 8.86 -3.61
N ASP A 174 -21.25 7.77 -3.59
CA ASP A 174 -21.25 6.85 -2.45
C ASP A 174 -20.06 5.90 -2.60
N LEU A 175 -19.00 6.16 -1.84
CA LEU A 175 -17.74 5.40 -1.94
C LEU A 175 -17.90 3.92 -1.57
N ARG A 176 -18.96 3.53 -0.84
CA ARG A 176 -19.20 2.13 -0.51
C ARG A 176 -19.68 1.33 -1.72
N SER A 177 -20.50 1.95 -2.57
CA SER A 177 -21.09 1.32 -3.75
C SER A 177 -20.33 1.64 -5.05
N LEU A 178 -19.33 2.53 -4.99
CA LEU A 178 -18.48 2.86 -6.12
C LEU A 178 -17.76 1.60 -6.63
N GLY A 179 -18.08 1.21 -7.86
CA GLY A 179 -17.56 0.02 -8.50
C GLY A 179 -16.24 0.27 -9.22
N MET A 180 -15.41 -0.76 -9.23
CA MET A 180 -14.15 -0.82 -9.96
C MET A 180 -14.05 -2.15 -10.70
N PHE A 181 -13.43 -2.11 -11.86
CA PHE A 181 -13.03 -3.29 -12.60
C PHE A 181 -11.57 -3.16 -13.01
N ILE A 182 -10.89 -4.28 -13.13
CA ILE A 182 -9.53 -4.38 -13.66
C ILE A 182 -9.57 -5.23 -14.91
N GLU A 183 -9.05 -4.67 -15.99
CA GLU A 183 -8.82 -5.41 -17.23
C GLU A 183 -7.35 -5.83 -17.31
N LYS A 184 -7.12 -7.02 -17.86
CA LYS A 184 -5.79 -7.52 -18.21
C LYS A 184 -5.82 -7.96 -19.66
N ASN A 185 -5.02 -7.33 -20.50
CA ASN A 185 -4.94 -7.60 -21.94
C ASN A 185 -6.29 -7.46 -22.68
N GLY A 186 -7.16 -6.57 -22.19
CA GLY A 186 -8.50 -6.33 -22.72
C GLY A 186 -9.59 -7.26 -22.17
N ASP A 187 -9.23 -8.22 -21.32
CA ASP A 187 -10.19 -9.10 -20.66
C ASP A 187 -10.47 -8.60 -19.24
N LEU A 188 -11.75 -8.55 -18.85
CA LEU A 188 -12.16 -8.30 -17.47
C LEU A 188 -11.68 -9.45 -16.58
N VAL A 189 -10.71 -9.18 -15.70
CA VAL A 189 -10.13 -10.20 -14.81
C VAL A 189 -10.57 -10.06 -13.36
N ASN A 190 -11.00 -8.86 -12.95
CA ASN A 190 -11.48 -8.65 -11.60
C ASN A 190 -12.46 -7.48 -11.50
N SER A 191 -13.29 -7.48 -10.47
CA SER A 191 -14.16 -6.36 -10.12
C SER A 191 -14.52 -6.37 -8.63
N GLY A 192 -14.92 -5.22 -8.12
CA GLY A 192 -15.31 -5.03 -6.73
C GLY A 192 -15.96 -3.67 -6.50
N THR A 193 -16.30 -3.38 -5.25
CA THR A 193 -16.81 -2.07 -4.83
C THR A 193 -16.09 -1.59 -3.57
N GLY A 194 -16.14 -0.30 -3.28
CA GLY A 194 -15.43 0.26 -2.13
C GLY A 194 -15.83 -0.33 -0.77
N ILE A 195 -16.94 -1.06 -0.64
CA ILE A 195 -17.30 -1.77 0.60
C ILE A 195 -16.27 -2.84 0.99
N GLU A 196 -15.50 -3.36 0.04
CA GLU A 196 -14.42 -4.33 0.29
C GLU A 196 -13.28 -3.72 1.12
N VAL A 197 -13.19 -2.39 1.16
CA VAL A 197 -12.17 -1.62 1.89
C VAL A 197 -12.72 -1.22 3.26
N LEU A 198 -12.60 -2.11 4.25
CA LEU A 198 -13.08 -1.90 5.64
C LEU A 198 -14.54 -1.42 5.73
N GLY A 199 -15.38 -1.76 4.75
CA GLY A 199 -16.77 -1.29 4.65
C GLY A 199 -16.94 0.12 4.06
N ASN A 200 -15.89 0.95 4.03
CA ASN A 200 -15.84 2.26 3.37
C ASN A 200 -14.37 2.74 3.25
N PRO A 201 -13.88 3.17 2.06
CA PRO A 201 -12.51 3.65 1.88
C PRO A 201 -12.08 4.79 2.83
N VAL A 202 -13.01 5.66 3.24
CA VAL A 202 -12.73 6.76 4.18
C VAL A 202 -12.34 6.25 5.58
N VAL A 203 -12.94 5.13 6.00
CA VAL A 203 -12.62 4.48 7.29
C VAL A 203 -11.16 4.02 7.30
N SER A 204 -10.66 3.52 6.17
CA SER A 204 -9.27 3.10 6.01
C SER A 204 -8.27 4.24 6.16
N VAL A 205 -8.57 5.41 5.58
CA VAL A 205 -7.73 6.60 5.72
C VAL A 205 -7.74 7.13 7.16
N ALA A 206 -8.90 7.11 7.84
CA ALA A 206 -8.99 7.47 9.25
C ALA A 206 -8.21 6.50 10.14
N TRP A 207 -8.31 5.20 9.89
CA TRP A 207 -7.51 4.18 10.55
C TRP A 207 -6.01 4.46 10.40
N LEU A 208 -5.55 4.75 9.17
CA LEU A 208 -4.14 5.03 8.91
C LEU A 208 -3.64 6.24 9.70
N ALA A 209 -4.38 7.35 9.71
CA ALA A 209 -3.99 8.56 10.43
C ALA A 209 -3.84 8.30 11.95
N ASN A 210 -4.72 7.45 12.50
CA ASN A 210 -4.64 7.03 13.90
C ASN A 210 -3.46 6.07 14.14
N LYS A 211 -3.26 5.07 13.28
CA LYS A 211 -2.16 4.11 13.39
C LYS A 211 -0.80 4.79 13.34
N LEU A 212 -0.61 5.73 12.42
CA LEU A 212 0.63 6.49 12.28
C LEU A 212 0.98 7.35 13.51
N SER A 213 -0.01 7.74 14.32
CA SER A 213 0.22 8.50 15.55
C SER A 213 1.00 7.71 16.60
N GLU A 214 0.92 6.37 16.60
CA GLU A 214 1.71 5.48 17.47
C GLU A 214 3.22 5.63 17.20
N PHE A 215 3.58 6.09 16.00
CA PHE A 215 4.96 6.29 15.57
C PHE A 215 5.34 7.78 15.48
N GLY A 216 4.48 8.69 15.94
CA GLY A 216 4.69 10.14 15.84
C GLY A 216 4.66 10.66 14.40
N ILE A 217 4.01 9.93 13.48
CA ILE A 217 3.90 10.28 12.07
C ILE A 217 2.54 10.96 11.80
N CYS A 218 2.56 11.92 10.89
CA CYS A 218 1.41 12.70 10.43
C CYS A 218 1.17 12.41 8.94
N LEU A 219 -0.09 12.36 8.51
CA LEU A 219 -0.41 12.47 7.08
C LEU A 219 -0.34 13.94 6.68
N LYS A 220 0.39 14.26 5.61
CA LYS A 220 0.65 15.65 5.22
C LYS A 220 -0.26 16.11 4.08
N ALA A 221 -0.61 17.39 4.09
CA ALA A 221 -1.23 18.03 2.94
C ALA A 221 -0.38 17.80 1.67
N GLY A 222 -1.03 17.45 0.57
CA GLY A 222 -0.41 17.09 -0.70
C GLY A 222 -0.03 15.60 -0.83
N GLU A 223 -0.14 14.80 0.22
CA GLU A 223 0.13 13.36 0.14
C GLU A 223 -1.01 12.59 -0.52
N ILE A 224 -0.63 11.48 -1.17
CA ILE A 224 -1.52 10.49 -1.78
C ILE A 224 -1.72 9.33 -0.81
N ILE A 225 -2.97 9.00 -0.50
CA ILE A 225 -3.32 7.86 0.34
C ILE A 225 -4.06 6.82 -0.50
N LEU A 226 -3.43 5.67 -0.70
CA LEU A 226 -4.06 4.50 -1.31
C LEU A 226 -4.89 3.78 -0.25
N SER A 227 -6.22 3.81 -0.39
CA SER A 227 -7.15 3.41 0.67
C SER A 227 -7.18 1.91 0.96
N GLY A 228 -6.62 1.09 0.06
CA GLY A 228 -6.67 -0.35 0.05
C GLY A 228 -7.44 -0.91 -1.14
N ALA A 229 -7.10 -2.15 -1.49
CA ALA A 229 -7.58 -2.85 -2.66
C ALA A 229 -9.10 -3.07 -2.67
N ILE A 230 -9.74 -2.62 -3.74
CA ILE A 230 -11.14 -2.93 -4.06
C ILE A 230 -11.25 -4.28 -4.78
N THR A 231 -10.23 -4.63 -5.55
CA THR A 231 -10.17 -5.88 -6.32
C THR A 231 -9.08 -6.78 -5.77
N ALA A 232 -9.27 -8.09 -5.79
CA ALA A 232 -8.19 -9.03 -5.45
C ALA A 232 -6.96 -8.85 -6.38
N ALA A 233 -5.78 -9.09 -5.83
CA ALA A 233 -4.51 -8.98 -6.55
C ALA A 233 -4.46 -9.93 -7.76
N VAL A 234 -4.08 -9.41 -8.93
CA VAL A 234 -3.87 -10.19 -10.15
C VAL A 234 -2.39 -10.26 -10.48
N ASN A 235 -1.86 -11.47 -10.71
CA ASN A 235 -0.45 -11.62 -11.10
C ASN A 235 -0.16 -10.90 -12.42
N ALA A 236 0.96 -10.17 -12.44
CA ALA A 236 1.45 -9.45 -13.62
C ALA A 236 2.69 -10.15 -14.20
N GLU A 237 2.67 -10.39 -15.50
CA GLU A 237 3.75 -11.00 -16.27
C GLU A 237 4.27 -10.04 -17.34
N LYS A 238 5.42 -10.37 -17.92
CA LYS A 238 6.00 -9.59 -19.01
C LYS A 238 5.03 -9.54 -20.19
N GLY A 239 4.72 -8.32 -20.64
CA GLY A 239 3.85 -8.08 -21.80
C GLY A 239 2.39 -7.88 -21.46
N ASP A 240 2.01 -8.05 -20.19
CA ASP A 240 0.66 -7.75 -19.74
C ASP A 240 0.38 -6.23 -19.74
N VAL A 241 -0.85 -5.87 -20.07
CA VAL A 241 -1.40 -4.51 -20.00
C VAL A 241 -2.58 -4.51 -19.05
N PHE A 242 -2.62 -3.55 -18.12
CA PHE A 242 -3.69 -3.40 -17.15
C PHE A 242 -4.40 -2.05 -17.33
N ASN A 243 -5.73 -2.04 -17.16
CA ASN A 243 -6.57 -0.83 -17.10
C ASN A 243 -7.48 -0.86 -15.88
#